data_AF-A0A7I7S3F8-F1
#
_entry.id   AF-A0A7I7S3F8-F1
#
_cell.length_a   1.000
_cell.length_b   1.000
_cell.length_c   1.000
_cell.angle_alpha   90.00
_cell.angle_beta   90.00
_cell.angle_gamma   90.00
#
_symmetry.space_group_name_H-M   'P 1'
#
loop_
_entity.id
_entity.type
_entity.pdbx_description
1 polymer ?
#
loop_
_entity_poly.entity_id
_entity_poly.type
_entity_poly.pdbx_seq_one_letter_code
_entity_poly.pdbx_strand_id
1 'polypeptide(L)'
;MTRPAHLNRRRRLLLWSAPVVLIVVLVIAKLVSTVIAGNAAADDFARGDTEALRGDVSTMEVFDVVDPGATSFGAGALATLEGRFDEAERRFAEAGGECPALVNLALVREAWGDAFVGAGDGPAALVRYRAALGTVTGAPAGCFAGNDDANPERRTVREQAADRLANKIAILERPLAPPPLAAAPPPPPPAGAPPPGAGTSPDQTEDERLVLGPGAPLDRLRQLLEDGAAVRGAP
;
A
#
# COMPACT_ATOMS: atom_id res chain seq x y z
N MET A 1 -15.99 26.25 -71.52
CA MET A 1 -16.47 25.56 -70.31
C MET A 1 -15.30 24.84 -69.64
N THR A 2 -14.58 25.52 -68.75
CA THR A 2 -13.39 24.99 -68.05
C THR A 2 -13.78 24.45 -66.68
N ARG A 3 -13.93 23.12 -66.55
CA ARG A 3 -14.08 22.45 -65.26
C ARG A 3 -12.71 22.34 -64.56
N PRO A 4 -12.64 22.47 -63.23
CA PRO A 4 -11.53 23.14 -62.55
C PRO A 4 -10.41 22.19 -62.13
N ALA A 5 -9.17 22.49 -62.55
CA ALA A 5 -7.96 21.79 -62.11
C ALA A 5 -7.70 21.88 -60.58
N HIS A 6 -8.36 22.81 -59.89
CA HIS A 6 -8.21 23.05 -58.44
C HIS A 6 -8.86 21.99 -57.55
N LEU A 7 -9.88 21.24 -58.02
CA LEU A 7 -10.55 20.22 -57.20
C LEU A 7 -9.66 18.98 -56.97
N ASN A 8 -8.84 18.60 -57.96
CA ASN A 8 -7.95 17.44 -57.82
C ASN A 8 -6.79 17.71 -56.86
N ARG A 9 -6.28 18.95 -56.79
CA ARG A 9 -5.23 19.33 -55.84
C ARG A 9 -5.75 19.34 -54.40
N ARG A 10 -6.97 19.86 -54.16
CA ARG A 10 -7.65 19.81 -52.85
C ARG A 10 -7.96 18.38 -52.41
N ARG A 11 -8.45 17.51 -53.31
CA ARG A 11 -8.66 16.08 -53.02
C ARG A 11 -7.38 15.34 -52.69
N ARG A 12 -6.28 15.63 -53.39
CA ARG A 12 -4.98 14.98 -53.17
C ARG A 12 -4.33 15.43 -51.85
N LEU A 13 -4.50 16.70 -51.48
CA LEU A 13 -4.12 17.23 -50.16
C LEU A 13 -4.94 16.59 -49.04
N LEU A 14 -6.26 16.46 -49.21
CA LEU A 14 -7.15 15.79 -48.25
C LEU A 14 -6.81 14.31 -48.10
N LEU A 15 -6.47 13.60 -49.17
CA LEU A 15 -6.08 12.19 -49.12
C LEU A 15 -4.72 11.97 -48.43
N TRP A 16 -3.84 12.96 -48.45
CA TRP A 16 -2.55 12.93 -47.74
C TRP A 16 -2.66 13.38 -46.28
N SER A 17 -3.57 14.30 -45.96
CA SER A 17 -3.82 14.74 -44.57
C SER A 17 -4.78 13.82 -43.82
N ALA A 18 -5.67 13.11 -44.52
CA ALA A 18 -6.61 12.14 -43.92
C ALA A 18 -5.92 11.08 -43.04
N PRO A 19 -4.84 10.40 -43.46
CA PRO A 19 -4.16 9.43 -42.59
C PRO A 19 -3.53 10.11 -41.36
N VAL A 20 -2.99 11.31 -41.49
CA VAL A 20 -2.40 12.05 -40.35
C VAL A 20 -3.49 12.44 -39.35
N VAL A 21 -4.62 12.97 -39.82
CA VAL A 21 -5.76 13.32 -38.97
C VAL A 21 -6.36 12.07 -38.33
N LEU A 22 -6.45 10.96 -39.06
CA LEU A 22 -6.91 9.69 -38.52
C LEU A 22 -5.98 9.20 -37.39
N ILE A 23 -4.66 9.27 -37.57
CA ILE A 23 -3.69 8.93 -36.53
C ILE A 23 -3.87 9.82 -35.31
N VAL A 24 -4.00 11.14 -35.49
CA VAL A 24 -4.22 12.08 -34.37
C VAL A 24 -5.53 11.78 -33.63
N VAL A 25 -6.62 11.48 -34.34
CA VAL A 25 -7.90 11.11 -33.73
C VAL A 25 -7.79 9.79 -32.96
N LEU A 26 -7.07 8.80 -33.49
CA LEU A 26 -6.81 7.54 -32.79
C LEU A 26 -5.99 7.74 -31.52
N VAL A 27 -4.98 8.62 -31.56
CA VAL A 27 -4.19 8.99 -30.36
C VAL A 27 -5.07 9.68 -29.33
N ILE A 28 -5.89 10.66 -29.73
CA ILE A 28 -6.82 11.35 -28.81
C ILE A 28 -7.83 10.36 -28.21
N ALA A 29 -8.44 9.51 -29.03
CA ALA A 29 -9.37 8.49 -28.56
C ALA A 29 -8.70 7.51 -27.57
N LYS A 30 -7.44 7.15 -27.84
CA LYS A 30 -6.63 6.28 -26.96
C LYS A 30 -6.34 6.97 -25.62
N LEU A 31 -5.93 8.23 -25.62
CA LEU A 31 -5.69 9.02 -24.41
C LEU A 31 -6.96 9.18 -23.55
N VAL A 32 -8.10 9.40 -24.20
CA VAL A 32 -9.40 9.45 -23.52
C VAL A 32 -9.76 8.08 -22.94
N SER A 33 -9.52 7.00 -23.69
CA SER A 33 -9.77 5.63 -23.22
C SER A 33 -8.87 5.24 -22.04
N THR A 34 -7.61 5.68 -21.99
CA THR A 34 -6.71 5.40 -20.86
C THR A 34 -7.12 6.15 -19.60
N VAL A 35 -7.62 7.38 -19.72
CA VAL A 35 -8.15 8.14 -18.57
C VAL A 35 -9.42 7.48 -18.03
N ILE A 36 -10.30 7.01 -18.91
CA ILE A 36 -11.53 6.31 -18.51
C ILE A 36 -11.20 4.96 -17.86
N ALA A 37 -10.30 4.18 -18.46
CA ALA A 37 -9.84 2.91 -17.89
C ALA A 37 -9.09 3.10 -16.56
N GLY A 38 -8.30 4.16 -16.43
CA GLY A 38 -7.63 4.51 -15.19
C GLY A 38 -8.61 4.88 -14.06
N ASN A 39 -9.68 5.60 -14.37
CA ASN A 39 -10.74 5.88 -13.39
C ASN A 39 -11.53 4.63 -13.01
N ALA A 40 -11.84 3.76 -13.98
CA ALA A 40 -12.53 2.50 -13.71
C ALA A 40 -11.66 1.55 -12.87
N ALA A 41 -10.38 1.41 -13.20
CA ALA A 41 -9.41 0.64 -12.41
C ALA A 41 -9.22 1.23 -11.01
N ALA A 42 -9.27 2.56 -10.85
CA ALA A 42 -9.25 3.19 -9.53
C ALA A 42 -10.52 2.88 -8.72
N ASP A 43 -11.70 2.85 -9.37
CA ASP A 43 -12.98 2.45 -8.74
C ASP A 43 -13.04 0.94 -8.42
N ASP A 44 -12.46 0.08 -9.27
CA ASP A 44 -12.35 -1.38 -9.04
C ASP A 44 -11.32 -1.70 -7.96
N PHE A 45 -10.18 -1.00 -7.93
CA PHE A 45 -9.20 -1.07 -6.85
C PHE A 45 -9.80 -0.60 -5.53
N ALA A 46 -10.63 0.45 -5.55
CA ALA A 46 -11.40 0.89 -4.38
C ALA A 46 -12.45 -0.15 -3.91
N ARG A 47 -12.89 -1.05 -4.79
CA ARG A 47 -13.81 -2.15 -4.49
C ARG A 47 -13.13 -3.47 -4.11
N GLY A 48 -11.80 -3.59 -4.27
CA GLY A 48 -11.02 -4.77 -3.88
C GLY A 48 -11.10 -5.95 -4.85
N ASP A 49 -11.52 -5.74 -6.10
CA ASP A 49 -11.83 -6.83 -7.05
C ASP A 49 -10.60 -7.26 -7.89
N THR A 50 -9.69 -7.99 -7.23
CA THR A 50 -8.36 -8.36 -7.76
C THR A 50 -8.36 -9.31 -8.97
N GLU A 51 -9.43 -10.08 -9.21
CA GLU A 51 -9.55 -10.97 -10.38
C GLU A 51 -9.86 -10.20 -11.67
N ALA A 52 -10.73 -9.19 -11.60
CA ALA A 52 -11.04 -8.32 -12.74
C ALA A 52 -9.79 -7.53 -13.19
N LEU A 53 -9.02 -7.00 -12.23
CA LEU A 53 -7.79 -6.28 -12.51
C LEU A 53 -6.72 -7.17 -13.17
N ARG A 54 -6.63 -8.46 -12.81
CA ARG A 54 -5.70 -9.41 -13.44
C ARG A 54 -6.02 -9.62 -14.92
N GLY A 55 -7.31 -9.70 -15.27
CA GLY A 55 -7.78 -9.78 -16.66
C GLY A 55 -7.40 -8.55 -17.47
N ASP A 56 -7.62 -7.35 -16.91
CA ASP A 56 -7.33 -6.08 -17.59
C ASP A 56 -5.82 -5.85 -17.80
N VAL A 57 -5.00 -6.18 -16.79
CA VAL A 57 -3.53 -6.10 -16.89
C VAL A 57 -2.99 -7.08 -17.94
N SER A 58 -3.48 -8.33 -17.96
CA SER A 58 -3.05 -9.33 -18.96
C SER A 58 -3.38 -8.93 -20.40
N THR A 59 -4.43 -8.14 -20.60
CA THR A 59 -4.83 -7.65 -21.92
C THR A 59 -4.01 -6.42 -22.33
N MET A 60 -3.59 -5.58 -21.38
CA MET A 60 -2.69 -4.45 -21.64
C MET A 60 -1.27 -4.89 -22.01
N GLU A 61 -0.74 -5.95 -21.38
CA GLU A 61 0.60 -6.52 -21.66
C GLU A 61 0.70 -7.15 -23.07
N VAL A 62 -0.42 -7.43 -23.74
CA VAL A 62 -0.44 -7.95 -25.13
C VAL A 62 -0.29 -6.82 -26.17
N PHE A 63 -0.53 -5.55 -25.81
CA PHE A 63 -0.46 -4.39 -26.72
C PHE A 63 0.74 -3.47 -26.44
N ASP A 64 1.81 -4.05 -25.89
CA ASP A 64 2.98 -3.43 -25.23
C ASP A 64 3.94 -2.60 -26.12
N VAL A 65 3.49 -2.13 -27.28
CA VAL A 65 4.34 -1.40 -28.25
C VAL A 65 4.26 0.12 -28.07
N VAL A 66 3.29 0.63 -27.29
CA VAL A 66 2.93 2.05 -27.31
C VAL A 66 3.31 2.82 -26.02
N ASP A 67 3.34 2.16 -24.84
CA ASP A 67 3.75 2.80 -23.57
C ASP A 67 4.28 1.77 -22.54
N PRO A 68 5.58 1.41 -22.60
CA PRO A 68 6.15 0.40 -21.70
C PRO A 68 6.13 0.82 -20.22
N GLY A 69 6.12 2.12 -19.92
CA GLY A 69 6.03 2.62 -18.54
C GLY A 69 4.68 2.32 -17.90
N ALA A 70 3.59 2.49 -18.66
CA ALA A 70 2.24 2.13 -18.22
C ALA A 70 2.07 0.62 -17.99
N THR A 71 2.68 -0.22 -18.83
CA THR A 71 2.64 -1.68 -18.65
C THR A 71 3.39 -2.10 -17.39
N SER A 72 4.61 -1.61 -17.18
CA SER A 72 5.36 -1.88 -15.95
C SER A 72 4.62 -1.37 -14.70
N PHE A 73 3.97 -0.22 -14.78
CA PHE A 73 3.14 0.29 -13.69
C PHE A 73 1.96 -0.65 -13.36
N GLY A 74 1.22 -1.08 -14.37
CA GLY A 74 0.09 -2.01 -14.20
C GLY A 74 0.52 -3.37 -13.64
N ALA A 75 1.63 -3.91 -14.14
CA ALA A 75 2.21 -5.15 -13.61
C ALA A 75 2.66 -5.02 -12.16
N GLY A 76 3.24 -3.88 -11.78
CA GLY A 76 3.59 -3.58 -10.39
C GLY A 76 2.38 -3.53 -9.47
N ALA A 77 1.29 -2.90 -9.92
CA ALA A 77 0.03 -2.83 -9.17
C ALA A 77 -0.58 -4.22 -8.95
N LEU A 78 -0.62 -5.06 -9.98
CA LEU A 78 -1.09 -6.44 -9.87
C LEU A 78 -0.22 -7.27 -8.92
N ALA A 79 1.10 -7.20 -9.06
CA ALA A 79 2.03 -7.92 -8.19
C ALA A 79 1.88 -7.48 -6.71
N THR A 80 1.58 -6.21 -6.46
CA THR A 80 1.30 -5.69 -5.11
C THR A 80 0.08 -6.35 -4.50
N LEU A 81 -1.01 -6.45 -5.26
CA LEU A 81 -2.26 -7.06 -4.82
C LEU A 81 -2.14 -8.56 -4.58
N GLU A 82 -1.23 -9.22 -5.29
CA GLU A 82 -0.91 -10.64 -5.11
C GLU A 82 0.11 -10.90 -3.99
N GLY A 83 0.60 -9.84 -3.31
CA GLY A 83 1.62 -9.95 -2.27
C GLY A 83 3.02 -10.32 -2.80
N ARG A 84 3.24 -10.24 -4.12
CA ARG A 84 4.52 -10.52 -4.78
C ARG A 84 5.41 -9.28 -4.75
N PHE A 85 5.80 -8.85 -3.54
CA PHE A 85 6.48 -7.57 -3.32
C PHE A 85 7.81 -7.41 -4.05
N ASP A 86 8.58 -8.48 -4.24
CA ASP A 86 9.82 -8.46 -5.02
C ASP A 86 9.57 -8.07 -6.49
N GLU A 87 8.55 -8.66 -7.11
CA GLU A 87 8.17 -8.31 -8.46
C GLU A 87 7.59 -6.91 -8.53
N ALA A 88 6.70 -6.56 -7.60
CA ALA A 88 6.10 -5.23 -7.56
C ALA A 88 7.16 -4.13 -7.46
N GLU A 89 8.19 -4.30 -6.62
CA GLU A 89 9.29 -3.34 -6.47
C GLU A 89 10.03 -3.16 -7.80
N ARG A 90 10.40 -4.26 -8.47
CA ARG A 90 11.09 -4.22 -9.76
C ARG A 90 10.25 -3.52 -10.83
N ARG A 91 8.96 -3.86 -10.94
CA ARG A 91 8.07 -3.31 -11.97
C ARG A 91 7.81 -1.82 -11.77
N PHE A 92 7.63 -1.35 -10.53
CA PHE A 92 7.51 0.09 -10.28
C PHE A 92 8.83 0.85 -10.49
N ALA A 93 9.98 0.23 -10.24
CA ALA A 93 11.27 0.84 -10.57
C ALA A 93 11.46 0.95 -12.11
N GLU A 94 11.02 -0.06 -12.87
CA GLU A 94 11.02 -0.05 -14.34
C GLU A 94 10.05 0.97 -14.92
N ALA A 95 8.91 1.22 -14.27
CA ALA A 95 7.93 2.22 -14.68
C ALA A 95 8.47 3.67 -14.66
N GLY A 96 9.59 3.92 -13.97
CA GLY A 96 10.36 5.17 -14.06
C GLY A 96 10.19 6.13 -12.88
N GLY A 97 10.69 7.35 -13.06
CA GLY A 97 10.83 8.37 -12.01
C GLY A 97 9.63 9.31 -11.84
N GLU A 98 8.49 9.03 -12.49
CA GLU A 98 7.27 9.84 -12.35
C GLU A 98 6.62 9.60 -10.99
N CYS A 99 5.95 10.62 -10.44
CA CYS A 99 5.41 10.57 -9.07
C CYS A 99 4.53 9.34 -8.78
N PRO A 100 3.61 8.89 -9.67
CA PRO A 100 2.82 7.70 -9.39
C PRO A 100 3.67 6.44 -9.18
N ALA A 101 4.70 6.24 -10.01
CA ALA A 101 5.60 5.09 -9.91
C ALA A 101 6.44 5.16 -8.63
N LEU A 102 7.01 6.32 -8.31
CA LEU A 102 7.81 6.52 -7.09
C LEU A 102 6.98 6.36 -5.80
N VAL A 103 5.74 6.86 -5.78
CA VAL A 103 4.83 6.69 -4.65
C VAL A 103 4.52 5.21 -4.42
N ASN A 104 4.16 4.48 -5.47
CA ASN A 104 3.86 3.05 -5.33
C ASN A 104 5.11 2.22 -4.99
N LEU A 105 6.27 2.57 -5.55
CA LEU A 105 7.55 1.95 -5.19
C LEU A 105 7.86 2.09 -3.70
N ALA A 106 7.67 3.29 -3.13
CA ALA A 106 7.87 3.52 -1.71
C ALA A 106 6.87 2.73 -0.84
N LEU A 107 5.60 2.68 -1.24
CA LEU A 107 4.55 1.93 -0.52
C LEU A 107 4.80 0.42 -0.53
N VAL A 108 5.22 -0.15 -1.67
CA VAL A 108 5.57 -1.58 -1.78
C VAL A 108 6.76 -1.92 -0.89
N ARG A 109 7.81 -1.08 -0.91
CA ARG A 109 8.97 -1.26 -0.03
C ARG A 109 8.58 -1.19 1.44
N GLU A 110 7.69 -0.26 1.81
CA GLU A 110 7.17 -0.19 3.17
C GLU A 110 6.38 -1.44 3.56
N ALA A 111 5.43 -1.88 2.72
CA ALA A 111 4.62 -3.07 2.97
C ALA A 111 5.46 -4.35 3.07
N TRP A 112 6.51 -4.46 2.26
CA TRP A 112 7.45 -5.58 2.36
C TRP A 112 8.25 -5.54 3.66
N GLY A 113 8.65 -4.33 4.09
CA GLY A 113 9.24 -4.14 5.42
C GLY A 113 8.30 -4.61 6.54
N ASP A 114 7.02 -4.24 6.45
CA ASP A 114 5.99 -4.68 7.41
C ASP A 114 5.81 -6.21 7.42
N ALA A 115 5.89 -6.86 6.24
CA ALA A 115 5.86 -8.32 6.15
C ALA A 115 7.07 -8.97 6.84
N PHE A 116 8.27 -8.40 6.69
CA PHE A 116 9.46 -8.88 7.41
C PHE A 116 9.35 -8.66 8.92
N VAL A 117 8.78 -7.54 9.37
CA VAL A 117 8.48 -7.33 10.80
C VAL A 117 7.52 -8.40 11.31
N GLY A 118 6.44 -8.70 10.56
CA GLY A 118 5.49 -9.76 10.90
C GLY A 118 6.13 -11.15 10.98
N ALA A 119 7.18 -11.40 10.19
CA ALA A 119 7.97 -12.62 10.22
C ALA A 119 9.09 -12.62 11.30
N GLY A 120 9.28 -11.52 12.03
CA GLY A 120 10.34 -11.37 13.03
C GLY A 120 11.73 -11.05 12.46
N ASP A 121 11.84 -10.73 11.17
CA ASP A 121 13.10 -10.36 10.51
C ASP A 121 13.28 -8.83 10.48
N GLY A 122 13.63 -8.27 11.65
CA GLY A 122 13.94 -6.85 11.80
C GLY A 122 15.05 -6.34 10.86
N PRO A 123 16.18 -7.06 10.68
CA PRO A 123 17.22 -6.66 9.74
C PRO A 123 16.72 -6.53 8.28
N ALA A 124 15.97 -7.50 7.77
CA ALA A 124 15.40 -7.41 6.43
C ALA A 124 14.37 -6.27 6.32
N ALA A 125 13.55 -6.07 7.35
CA ALA A 125 12.62 -4.95 7.41
C ALA A 125 13.34 -3.59 7.34
N LEU A 126 14.44 -3.43 8.07
CA LEU A 126 15.26 -2.20 8.04
C LEU A 126 15.82 -1.90 6.66
N VAL A 127 16.25 -2.92 5.90
CA VAL A 127 16.70 -2.73 4.51
C VAL A 127 15.57 -2.14 3.66
N ARG A 128 14.36 -2.69 3.79
CA ARG A 128 13.20 -2.24 3.01
C ARG A 128 12.72 -0.85 3.40
N TYR A 129 12.62 -0.54 4.70
CA TYR A 129 12.22 0.80 5.15
C TYR A 129 13.24 1.88 4.75
N ARG A 130 14.54 1.60 4.80
CA ARG A 130 15.56 2.56 4.34
C ARG A 130 15.49 2.77 2.83
N ALA A 131 15.24 1.72 2.04
CA ALA A 131 15.01 1.86 0.60
C ALA A 131 13.75 2.67 0.29
N ALA A 132 12.66 2.46 1.04
CA ALA A 132 11.45 3.28 0.94
C ALA A 132 11.75 4.74 1.27
N LEU A 133 12.45 5.01 2.39
CA LEU A 133 12.78 6.37 2.80
C LEU A 133 13.64 7.07 1.75
N GLY A 134 14.65 6.38 1.19
CA GLY A 134 15.47 6.90 0.10
C GLY A 134 14.65 7.27 -1.14
N THR A 135 13.58 6.52 -1.43
CA THR A 135 12.64 6.84 -2.52
C THR A 135 11.86 8.11 -2.21
N VAL A 136 11.31 8.22 -1.00
CA VAL A 136 10.53 9.38 -0.55
C VAL A 136 11.37 10.65 -0.55
N THR A 137 12.59 10.59 -0.01
CA THR A 137 13.48 11.76 0.10
C THR A 137 14.17 12.12 -1.22
N GLY A 138 14.31 11.15 -2.12
CA GLY A 138 14.93 11.35 -3.44
C GLY A 138 13.95 11.75 -4.54
N ALA A 139 12.64 11.69 -4.29
CA ALA A 139 11.62 12.01 -5.29
C ALA A 139 11.53 13.52 -5.57
N PRO A 140 11.06 13.92 -6.77
CA PRO A 140 10.72 15.31 -7.07
C PRO A 140 9.73 15.92 -6.07
N ALA A 141 9.82 17.23 -5.89
CA ALA A 141 8.88 17.98 -5.07
C ALA A 141 7.44 17.79 -5.58
N GLY A 142 6.48 17.69 -4.66
CA GLY A 142 5.08 17.45 -4.99
C GLY A 142 4.71 15.97 -5.17
N CYS A 143 5.65 15.02 -5.22
CA CYS A 143 5.29 13.59 -5.21
C CYS A 143 4.81 13.12 -3.81
N PHE A 144 5.47 13.61 -2.75
CA PHE A 144 5.17 13.26 -1.36
C PHE A 144 4.81 14.50 -0.54
N ALA A 145 5.80 15.26 -0.07
CA ALA A 145 5.54 16.53 0.62
C ALA A 145 5.01 17.59 -0.36
N GLY A 146 3.97 18.32 0.06
CA GLY A 146 3.34 19.35 -0.78
C GLY A 146 2.63 18.79 -2.02
N ASN A 147 2.17 17.54 -1.96
CA ASN A 147 1.43 16.92 -3.06
C ASN A 147 0.00 17.48 -3.16
N ASP A 148 -0.56 17.42 -4.36
CA ASP A 148 -1.87 17.97 -4.69
C ASP A 148 -2.95 16.90 -4.88
N ASP A 149 -2.77 15.70 -4.28
CA ASP A 149 -3.68 14.58 -4.48
C ASP A 149 -5.13 14.96 -4.14
N ALA A 150 -6.06 14.74 -5.07
CA ALA A 150 -7.45 15.14 -4.91
C ALA A 150 -8.13 14.48 -3.69
N ASN A 151 -7.68 13.29 -3.30
CA ASN A 151 -8.16 12.62 -2.11
C ASN A 151 -7.35 13.12 -0.88
N PRO A 152 -8.01 13.74 0.12
CA PRO A 152 -7.33 14.32 1.28
C PRO A 152 -6.60 13.29 2.15
N GLU A 153 -7.11 12.07 2.23
CA GLU A 153 -6.49 10.98 2.97
C GLU A 153 -5.21 10.52 2.27
N ARG A 154 -5.28 10.27 0.95
CA ARG A 154 -4.09 9.90 0.15
C ARG A 154 -3.04 11.00 0.19
N ARG A 155 -3.46 12.27 0.17
CA ARG A 155 -2.57 13.43 0.34
C ARG A 155 -1.82 13.37 1.67
N THR A 156 -2.55 13.15 2.76
CA THR A 156 -2.00 13.04 4.11
C THR A 156 -1.02 11.88 4.23
N VAL A 157 -1.36 10.70 3.72
CA VAL A 157 -0.50 9.50 3.75
C VAL A 157 0.83 9.74 3.04
N ARG A 158 0.80 10.47 1.91
CA ARG A 158 2.00 10.86 1.15
C ARG A 158 2.83 11.91 1.87
N GLU A 159 2.20 12.92 2.44
CA GLU A 159 2.87 13.96 3.23
C GLU A 159 3.61 13.35 4.43
N GLN A 160 3.00 12.39 5.11
CA GLN A 160 3.56 11.75 6.31
C GLN A 160 4.56 10.62 6.01
N ALA A 161 4.83 10.31 4.73
CA ALA A 161 5.60 9.11 4.36
C ALA A 161 7.01 9.10 4.96
N ALA A 162 7.73 10.22 4.91
CA ALA A 162 9.08 10.32 5.43
C ALA A 162 9.12 10.09 6.96
N ASP A 163 8.26 10.79 7.70
CA ASP A 163 8.18 10.70 9.16
C ASP A 163 7.74 9.30 9.60
N ARG A 164 6.74 8.72 8.91
CA ARG A 164 6.27 7.36 9.17
C ARG A 164 7.39 6.34 9.01
N LEU A 165 8.15 6.42 7.91
CA LEU A 165 9.28 5.51 7.66
C LEU A 165 10.42 5.71 8.65
N ALA A 166 10.76 6.96 9.00
CA ALA A 166 11.76 7.28 10.01
C ALA A 166 11.39 6.68 11.37
N ASN A 167 10.12 6.77 11.77
CA ASN A 167 9.62 6.17 12.99
C ASN A 167 9.72 4.63 12.96
N LYS A 168 9.35 3.98 11.84
CA LYS A 168 9.50 2.53 11.68
C LYS A 168 10.96 2.08 11.81
N ILE A 169 11.89 2.82 11.21
CA ILE A 169 13.33 2.57 11.33
C ILE A 169 13.79 2.73 12.78
N ALA A 170 13.42 3.83 13.44
CA ALA A 170 13.82 4.11 14.83
C ALA A 170 13.30 3.04 15.81
N ILE A 171 12.10 2.49 15.58
CA ILE A 171 11.55 1.39 16.38
C ILE A 171 12.43 0.15 16.28
N LEU A 172 12.85 -0.23 15.08
CA LEU A 172 13.67 -1.43 14.86
C LEU A 172 15.13 -1.26 15.30
N GLU A 173 15.65 -0.03 15.30
CA GLU A 173 17.01 0.27 15.77
C GLU A 173 17.10 0.44 17.29
N ARG A 174 15.97 0.55 17.98
CA ARG A 174 15.97 0.70 19.44
C ARG A 174 16.63 -0.54 20.08
N PRO A 175 17.60 -0.36 20.99
CA PRO A 175 18.17 -1.47 21.74
C PRO A 175 17.07 -2.21 22.48
N LEU A 176 17.04 -3.55 22.34
CA LEU A 176 16.20 -4.39 23.16
C LEU A 176 16.60 -4.16 24.63
N ALA A 177 15.62 -3.83 25.47
CA ALA A 177 15.85 -3.76 26.91
C ALA A 177 16.41 -5.12 27.35
N PRO A 178 17.46 -5.15 28.19
CA PRO A 178 17.94 -6.42 28.73
C PRO A 178 16.77 -7.13 29.41
N PRO A 179 16.65 -8.47 29.25
CA PRO A 179 15.60 -9.21 29.93
C PRO A 179 15.68 -8.89 31.43
N PRO A 180 14.52 -8.74 32.11
CA PRO A 180 14.54 -8.55 33.55
C PRO A 180 15.36 -9.68 34.15
N LEU A 181 16.40 -9.32 34.90
CA LEU A 181 17.17 -10.30 35.68
C LEU A 181 16.15 -11.14 36.45
N ALA A 182 16.24 -12.46 36.33
CA ALA A 182 15.39 -13.37 37.08
C ALA A 182 15.35 -12.88 38.52
N ALA A 183 14.15 -12.54 39.02
CA ALA A 183 13.97 -12.08 40.39
C ALA A 183 14.68 -13.09 41.30
N ALA A 184 15.54 -12.59 42.19
CA ALA A 184 16.19 -13.43 43.18
C ALA A 184 15.11 -14.29 43.87
N PRO A 185 15.35 -15.59 44.09
CA PRO A 185 14.38 -16.45 44.74
C PRO A 185 13.94 -15.77 46.05
N PRO A 186 12.62 -15.76 46.35
CA PRO A 186 12.12 -15.10 47.55
C PRO A 186 12.89 -15.64 48.77
N PRO A 187 13.23 -14.79 49.75
CA PRO A 187 13.89 -15.25 50.95
C PRO A 187 13.07 -16.38 51.58
N PRO A 188 13.71 -17.42 52.15
CA PRO A 188 12.99 -18.50 52.79
C PRO A 188 12.05 -17.92 53.85
N PRO A 189 10.79 -18.41 53.94
CA PRO A 189 9.85 -17.89 54.91
C PRO A 189 10.42 -18.06 56.32
N PRO A 190 10.24 -17.07 57.22
CA PRO A 190 10.63 -17.22 58.61
C PRO A 190 9.89 -18.42 59.20
N ALA A 191 10.64 -19.34 59.80
CA ALA A 191 10.08 -20.48 60.52
C ALA A 191 9.22 -19.96 61.67
N GLY A 192 7.89 -20.09 61.56
CA GLY A 192 6.96 -19.83 62.66
C GLY A 192 5.77 -18.91 62.39
N ALA A 193 5.48 -18.50 61.16
CA ALA A 193 4.24 -17.77 60.88
C ALA A 193 3.02 -18.73 60.84
N PRO A 194 1.96 -18.52 61.65
CA PRO A 194 0.71 -19.26 61.52
C PRO A 194 0.02 -18.92 60.18
N PRO A 195 -0.83 -19.82 59.63
CA PRO A 195 -1.48 -19.59 58.34
C PRO A 195 -2.33 -18.30 58.36
N PRO A 196 -2.35 -17.52 57.27
CA PRO A 196 -3.24 -16.36 57.18
C PRO A 196 -4.69 -16.84 57.23
N GLY A 197 -5.45 -16.33 58.19
CA GLY A 197 -6.90 -16.47 58.20
C GLY A 197 -7.48 -15.83 56.94
N ALA A 198 -8.47 -16.51 56.36
CA ALA A 198 -9.28 -15.99 55.26
C ALA A 198 -9.99 -14.70 55.73
N GLY A 199 -9.35 -13.56 55.45
CA GLY A 199 -9.92 -12.24 55.61
C GLY A 199 -10.55 -11.81 54.31
N THR A 200 -11.86 -11.92 54.22
CA THR A 200 -12.66 -11.25 53.19
C THR A 200 -12.66 -9.76 53.50
N SER A 201 -12.21 -8.92 52.57
CA SER A 201 -12.75 -7.56 52.37
C SER A 201 -12.34 -6.98 51.00
N PRO A 202 -13.16 -6.08 50.47
CA PRO A 202 -13.42 -5.95 49.03
C PRO A 202 -12.65 -4.79 48.39
N ASP A 203 -12.78 -4.73 47.06
CA ASP A 203 -12.56 -3.56 46.21
C ASP A 203 -11.10 -3.17 45.93
N GLN A 204 -10.54 -3.78 44.88
CA GLN A 204 -9.55 -3.13 44.03
C GLN A 204 -9.92 -3.44 42.57
N THR A 205 -10.57 -2.45 41.97
CA THR A 205 -10.69 -2.14 40.54
C THR A 205 -9.93 -3.11 39.63
N GLU A 206 -10.67 -3.96 38.94
CA GLU A 206 -10.21 -4.82 37.85
C GLU A 206 -9.89 -3.99 36.60
N ASP A 207 -8.94 -3.07 36.73
CA ASP A 207 -8.19 -2.55 35.59
C ASP A 207 -6.77 -3.11 35.68
N GLU A 208 -6.35 -3.72 34.57
CA GLU A 208 -4.96 -4.07 34.27
C GLU A 208 -4.38 -5.35 34.92
N ARG A 209 -4.61 -6.47 34.22
CA ARG A 209 -3.53 -7.41 33.88
C ARG A 209 -3.96 -8.32 32.71
N LEU A 210 -3.73 -7.86 31.48
CA LEU A 210 -3.62 -8.76 30.32
C LEU A 210 -2.39 -9.65 30.52
N VAL A 211 -2.57 -10.76 31.24
CA VAL A 211 -1.61 -11.85 31.26
C VAL A 211 -1.80 -12.63 29.96
N LEU A 212 -0.82 -12.53 29.07
CA LEU A 212 -0.74 -13.27 27.81
C LEU A 212 -0.57 -14.77 28.08
N GLY A 213 -1.69 -15.47 28.28
CA GLY A 213 -1.78 -16.92 28.22
C GLY A 213 -2.10 -17.38 26.78
N PRO A 214 -1.62 -18.56 26.34
CA PRO A 214 -1.94 -19.08 25.01
C PRO A 214 -3.43 -19.46 24.95
N GLY A 215 -4.18 -18.83 24.05
CA GLY A 215 -5.58 -19.20 23.72
C GLY A 215 -6.65 -18.14 24.04
N ALA A 216 -6.44 -17.31 25.07
CA ALA A 216 -7.43 -16.31 25.49
C ALA A 216 -7.72 -15.14 24.50
N PRO A 217 -6.80 -14.67 23.62
CA PRO A 217 -7.06 -13.46 22.84
C PRO A 217 -8.01 -13.70 21.65
N LEU A 218 -8.05 -14.92 21.10
CA LEU A 218 -8.89 -15.25 19.94
C LEU A 218 -10.37 -15.36 20.31
N ASP A 219 -10.68 -15.92 21.48
CA ASP A 219 -12.05 -16.04 21.96
C ASP A 219 -12.63 -14.67 22.31
N ARG A 220 -11.81 -13.77 22.88
CA ARG A 220 -12.22 -12.39 23.17
C ARG A 220 -12.42 -11.56 21.91
N LEU A 221 -11.60 -11.78 20.88
CA LEU A 221 -11.80 -11.18 19.55
C LEU A 221 -13.06 -11.70 18.86
N ARG A 222 -13.34 -13.01 18.93
CA ARG A 222 -14.59 -13.59 18.43
C ARG A 222 -15.82 -12.98 19.12
N GLN A 223 -15.77 -12.87 20.44
CA GLN A 223 -16.87 -12.32 21.22
C GLN A 223 -17.16 -10.85 20.86
N LEU A 224 -16.12 -10.03 20.69
CA LEU A 224 -16.29 -8.64 20.24
C LEU A 224 -16.84 -8.52 18.82
N LEU A 225 -16.48 -9.45 17.92
CA LEU A 225 -17.01 -9.48 16.56
C LEU A 225 -18.47 -9.95 16.50
N GLU A 226 -18.84 -10.91 17.35
CA GLU A 226 -20.22 -11.39 17.49
C GLU A 226 -21.12 -10.31 18.12
N ASP A 227 -20.64 -9.62 19.15
CA ASP A 227 -21.34 -8.49 19.78
C ASP A 227 -21.53 -7.33 18.79
N GLY A 228 -20.49 -7.03 17.99
CA GLY A 228 -20.57 -6.01 16.94
C GLY A 228 -21.49 -6.38 15.77
N ALA A 229 -21.69 -7.68 15.51
CA ALA A 229 -22.65 -8.16 14.52
C ALA A 229 -24.09 -8.11 15.05
N ALA A 230 -24.31 -8.40 16.34
CA ALA A 230 -25.62 -8.32 16.98
C ALA A 230 -26.17 -6.87 17.02
N VAL A 231 -25.28 -5.87 17.19
CA VAL A 231 -25.67 -4.44 17.20
C VAL A 231 -26.08 -3.93 15.81
N ARG A 232 -25.63 -4.55 14.70
CA ARG A 232 -26.01 -4.16 13.33
C ARG A 232 -27.24 -4.90 12.79
N GLY A 233 -27.81 -5.83 13.55
CA GLY A 233 -28.93 -6.68 13.14
C GLY A 233 -30.30 -6.35 13.75
N ALA A 234 -30.44 -5.23 14.48
CA ALA A 234 -31.74 -4.81 15.02
C ALA A 234 -32.48 -3.90 14.01
N PRO A 235 -33.75 -4.20 13.65
CA PRO A 235 -34.56 -3.37 12.75
C PRO A 235 -34.91 -2.00 13.34
#